data_AF-A0A535T6Y3-F1
#
_entry.id   AF-A0A535T6Y3-F1
#
_cell.length_a   1.000
_cell.length_b   1.000
_cell.length_c   1.000
_cell.angle_alpha   90.00
_cell.angle_beta   90.00
_cell.angle_gamma   90.00
#
_symmetry.space_group_name_H-M   'P 1'
#
loop_
_entity.id
_entity.type
_entity.pdbx_description
1 polymer ?
#
loop_
_entity_poly.entity_id
_entity_poly.type
_entity_poly.pdbx_seq_one_letter_code
_entity_poly.pdbx_strand_id
1 'polypeptide(L)' 'MVTLNDARRVIAAAEKQAEEIGQPMNIAVVDEGGNLVAHARM' A
#
# COMPACT_ATOMS: atom_id res chain seq x y z
N MET A 1 0.09 2.98 -15.71
CA MET A 1 0.95 1.92 -15.15
C MET A 1 1.61 2.34 -13.84
N VAL A 2 1.18 1.72 -12.73
CA VAL A 2 1.80 1.87 -11.41
C VAL A 2 3.05 0.98 -11.36
N THR A 3 4.20 1.55 -11.01
CA THR A 3 5.42 0.73 -10.83
C THR A 3 5.48 0.14 -9.42
N LEU A 4 6.33 -0.89 -9.23
CA LEU A 4 6.61 -1.43 -7.90
C LEU A 4 7.14 -0.35 -6.94
N ASN A 5 7.90 0.62 -7.45
CA ASN A 5 8.45 1.70 -6.63
C ASN A 5 7.33 2.67 -6.17
N ASP A 6 6.38 2.97 -7.05
CA ASP A 6 5.20 3.77 -6.68
C ASP A 6 4.35 3.05 -5.65
N ALA A 7 4.10 1.75 -5.84
CA ALA A 7 3.33 0.94 -4.91
C ALA A 7 3.97 0.90 -3.51
N ARG A 8 5.30 0.78 -3.43
CA ARG A 8 6.04 0.84 -2.15
C ARG A 8 5.93 2.20 -1.47
N ARG A 9 5.97 3.30 -2.23
CA ARG A 9 5.78 4.65 -1.67
C ARG A 9 4.37 4.83 -1.09
N VAL A 10 3.35 4.31 -1.79
CA VAL A 10 1.95 4.36 -1.31
C VAL A 10 1.79 3.52 -0.05
N ILE A 11 2.34 2.30 -0.03
CA ILE A 11 2.31 1.44 1.16
C ILE A 11 2.96 2.13 2.35
N ALA A 12 4.19 2.65 2.21
CA ALA A 12 4.88 3.31 3.32
C ALA A 12 4.11 4.52 3.89
N ALA A 13 3.43 5.29 3.03
CA ALA A 13 2.58 6.39 3.47
C ALA A 13 1.34 5.90 4.23
N ALA A 14 0.71 4.82 3.76
CA ALA A 14 -0.44 4.21 4.41
C ALA A 14 -0.06 3.53 5.75
N GLU A 15 1.10 2.89 5.82
CA GLU A 15 1.64 2.29 7.05
C GLU A 15 1.86 3.39 8.11
N LYS A 16 2.50 4.50 7.74
CA LYS A 16 2.68 5.63 8.65
C LYS A 16 1.35 6.15 9.21
N GLN A 17 0.34 6.33 8.35
CA GLN A 17 -0.98 6.76 8.80
C GLN A 17 -1.65 5.71 9.72
N ALA A 18 -1.48 4.42 9.42
CA ALA A 18 -2.00 3.32 10.22
C ALA A 18 -1.39 3.29 11.63
N GLU A 19 -0.08 3.56 11.74
CA GLU A 19 0.62 3.75 13.02
C GLU A 19 0.06 4.95 13.79
N GLU A 20 -0.12 6.10 13.12
CA GLU A 20 -0.62 7.33 13.73
C GLU A 20 -2.03 7.18 14.33
N ILE A 21 -2.89 6.38 13.68
CA ILE A 21 -4.25 6.12 14.16
C ILE A 21 -4.36 4.86 15.04
N GLY A 22 -3.25 4.13 15.22
CA GLY A 22 -3.19 2.92 16.04
C GLY A 22 -4.00 1.74 15.52
N GLN A 23 -4.23 1.65 14.20
CA GLN A 23 -5.06 0.62 13.59
C GLN A 23 -4.21 -0.31 12.71
N PRO A 24 -4.14 -1.63 13.00
CA PRO A 24 -3.53 -2.58 12.08
C PRO A 24 -4.33 -2.67 10.78
N MET A 25 -3.63 -2.64 9.65
CA MET A 25 -4.21 -2.54 8.30
C MET A 25 -3.59 -3.54 7.34
N ASN A 26 -4.40 -4.01 6.39
CA ASN A 26 -3.92 -4.66 5.18
C ASN A 26 -3.95 -3.63 4.05
N ILE A 27 -2.83 -3.45 3.36
CA ILE A 27 -2.68 -2.42 2.32
C ILE A 27 -2.37 -3.12 1.01
N ALA A 28 -3.26 -2.99 0.02
CA ALA A 28 -3.10 -3.54 -1.32
C ALA A 28 -3.07 -2.41 -2.36
N VAL A 29 -2.10 -2.46 -3.27
CA VAL A 29 -1.99 -1.53 -4.40
C VAL A 29 -2.19 -2.31 -5.68
N VAL A 30 -3.11 -1.83 -6.52
CA VAL A 30 -3.45 -2.41 -7.83
C VAL A 30 -3.14 -1.43 -8.96
N ASP A 31 -2.90 -1.94 -10.16
CA ASP A 31 -2.79 -1.11 -11.36
C ASP A 31 -4.16 -0.75 -11.95
N GLU A 32 -4.16 -0.04 -13.08
CA GLU A 32 -5.37 0.38 -13.79
C GLU A 32 -6.23 -0.78 -14.33
N GLY A 33 -5.63 -1.97 -14.49
CA GLY A 33 -6.33 -3.20 -14.87
C GLY A 33 -6.83 -4.01 -13.68
N GLY A 34 -6.58 -3.55 -12.45
CA GLY A 34 -6.92 -4.27 -11.23
C GLY A 34 -5.94 -5.39 -10.88
N ASN A 35 -4.77 -5.47 -11.53
CA ASN A 35 -3.76 -6.45 -11.17
C ASN A 35 -3.07 -6.03 -9.87
N LEU A 36 -2.88 -6.98 -8.96
CA LEU A 36 -2.17 -6.73 -7.70
C LEU A 36 -0.68 -6.45 -7.99
N VAL A 37 -0.23 -5.28 -7.58
CA VAL A 37 1.17 -4.84 -7.73
C VAL A 37 1.96 -5.10 -6.46
N ALA A 38 1.39 -4.78 -5.29
CA ALA A 38 2.00 -5.01 -4.00
C ALA A 38 0.96 -5.13 -2.89
N HIS A 39 1.31 -5.85 -1.82
CA HIS A 39 0.49 -6.01 -0.63
C HIS A 39 1.38 -6.06 0.62
N ALA A 40 0.94 -5.40 1.69
CA ALA A 40 1.59 -5.42 3.01
C ALA A 40 0.56 -5.58 4.13
N ARG A 41 0.98 -6.24 5.21
CA ARG A 41 0.21 -6.43 6.43
C ARG A 41 1.05 -6.00 7.63
N MET A 42 0.51 -5.10 8.42
CA MET A 42 1.06 -4.67 9.72
C MET A 42 0.43 -5.46 10.87
#